data_AF-A0A9P6TKX3-F1
#
_entry.id   AF-A0A9P6TKX3-F1
#
_cell.length_a   1.000
_cell.length_b   1.000
_cell.length_c   1.000
_cell.angle_alpha   90.00
_cell.angle_beta   90.00
_cell.angle_gamma   90.00
#
_symmetry.space_group_name_H-M   'P 1'
#
loop_
_entity.id
_entity.type
_entity.pdbx_description
1 polymer ?
#
loop_
_entity_poly.entity_id
_entity_poly.type
_entity_poly.pdbx_seq_one_letter_code
_entity_poly.pdbx_strand_id
1 'polypeptide(L)'
;MDGFSFDHSVLFEGLDLNVPPFVLARSLQTRSSSSSSRRRLLPEHTRQEFAEKYPYFTTKEADVAYRKCLKMEPSFGEAEKFIIAYSTVKRPPIEADIDPDDYIFVRSGPHAQMAHLNLFNRPDEPRPMIEELTQAYEHVLSLLDVPNKEPFPERWRLAAVIYEPDKFAGIDYALRGLAKRREAETLAQKDAELAYDRLMAGLYVEPHRARMGGKGKHVHQDDYDADSCTGRMILMTSHRDLKLNGITENMLTQTYLADHYPIGLGLSWWHGGCDRFLGRFKDFDRYHCLDAKKFDANINGWMVRMAIDVIRRQFLNGADAQYDAYWDFVYDGMVQTTLYRDDGLCFRKYVGSNSGHPLNSLLQSIITLIIAYAAMLLLNPDLPPEEVFSHVWVESLGDDNIIGIRDSHKICSDGLDTVANIYFRIDWSGKKSFSTDRFLGDKFDGVQFLGKYFRKATMLDGDAYRLQAVIPFRPARETFLKLYFEPDRYRLPEDDQERLKYVYMRAVGHWYDCAGNPEMRKWMDGFLDWLETIMVGPPPTEWAPEILQWFTRGHRGMEVPKCGRISYDKWIRLVIMP
;
A
#
# COMPACT_ATOMS: atom_id res chain seq x y z
N MET A 1 62.08 7.56 15.44
CA MET A 1 61.56 8.81 14.87
C MET A 1 60.06 8.66 14.77
N ASP A 2 59.45 9.14 15.85
CA ASP A 2 58.12 9.68 16.04
C ASP A 2 56.92 8.83 15.64
N GLY A 3 56.48 8.03 16.62
CA GLY A 3 55.11 7.58 16.76
C GLY A 3 54.30 8.55 17.62
N PHE A 4 52.98 8.48 17.49
CA PHE A 4 52.04 8.99 18.48
C PHE A 4 50.84 8.04 18.57
N SER A 5 50.82 7.27 19.65
CA SER A 5 49.61 6.71 20.26
C SER A 5 49.04 7.76 21.22
N PHE A 6 47.72 7.88 21.31
CA PHE A 6 47.11 8.57 22.45
C PHE A 6 46.15 7.64 23.20
N ASP A 7 46.41 7.63 24.50
CA ASP A 7 45.86 6.82 25.56
C ASP A 7 44.62 7.50 26.17
N HIS A 8 43.68 6.69 26.62
CA HIS A 8 42.52 7.10 27.41
C HIS A 8 42.89 7.03 28.89
N SER A 9 42.94 8.16 29.59
CA SER A 9 42.34 8.37 30.93
C SER A 9 43.01 9.50 31.71
N VAL A 10 42.21 10.13 32.61
CA VAL A 10 42.61 10.99 33.75
C VAL A 10 42.97 12.44 33.34
N LEU A 11 42.40 13.54 33.83
CA LEU A 11 41.56 13.86 35.00
C LEU A 11 40.78 15.16 34.76
N PHE A 12 39.67 15.28 35.48
CA PHE A 12 38.89 16.48 35.74
C PHE A 12 39.75 17.62 36.31
N GLU A 13 39.49 18.86 35.89
CA GLU A 13 39.32 20.01 36.81
C GLU A 13 38.86 21.27 36.05
N GLY A 14 37.79 21.89 36.54
CA GLY A 14 37.56 23.33 36.43
C GLY A 14 36.86 23.86 35.18
N LEU A 15 35.53 23.79 35.14
CA LEU A 15 34.72 24.92 34.65
C LEU A 15 33.41 24.97 35.43
N ASP A 16 33.38 25.97 36.29
CA ASP A 16 32.37 26.32 37.27
C ASP A 16 31.20 27.04 36.57
N LEU A 17 30.03 26.41 36.50
CA LEU A 17 28.78 27.08 36.13
C LEU A 17 27.67 26.66 37.08
N ASN A 18 27.50 27.49 38.11
CA ASN A 18 26.35 27.56 39.00
C ASN A 18 25.02 27.50 38.21
N VAL A 19 24.29 26.38 38.34
CA VAL A 19 22.88 26.29 37.98
C VAL A 19 22.08 26.09 39.27
N PRO A 20 21.26 27.05 39.72
CA PRO A 20 20.42 26.89 40.89
C PRO A 20 19.15 26.09 40.57
N PRO A 21 18.59 25.36 41.56
CA PRO A 21 17.44 24.49 41.38
C PRO A 21 16.10 25.25 41.44
N PHE A 22 15.14 24.79 40.64
CA PHE A 22 13.67 24.92 40.77
C PHE A 22 13.10 26.05 41.63
N VAL A 23 12.34 26.98 41.00
CA VAL A 23 11.07 27.48 41.55
C VAL A 23 10.06 27.72 40.41
N LEU A 24 8.86 27.18 40.65
CA LEU A 24 7.61 27.36 39.93
C LEU A 24 7.18 28.83 39.73
N ALA A 25 6.33 29.01 38.72
CA ALA A 25 5.25 29.99 38.61
C ALA A 25 5.50 31.35 37.90
N ARG A 26 4.64 31.59 36.89
CA ARG A 26 4.28 32.86 36.22
C ARG A 26 5.36 33.42 35.29
N SER A 27 5.15 33.57 33.98
CA SER A 27 4.01 34.23 33.35
C SER A 27 3.69 33.67 31.95
N LEU A 28 2.62 32.87 31.90
CA LEU A 28 1.75 32.83 30.73
C LEU A 28 0.95 34.14 30.72
N GLN A 29 1.40 35.14 29.96
CA GLN A 29 0.55 36.25 29.55
C GLN A 29 0.06 36.00 28.12
N THR A 30 -1.06 35.29 28.11
CA THR A 30 -2.15 35.32 27.14
C THR A 30 -2.16 36.54 26.20
N ARG A 31 -1.89 36.31 24.92
CA ARG A 31 -2.67 36.97 23.85
C ARG A 31 -3.93 36.16 23.63
N SER A 32 -4.93 36.46 24.46
CA SER A 32 -6.32 36.11 24.21
C SER A 32 -6.82 36.91 23.01
N SER A 33 -6.84 36.26 21.83
CA SER A 33 -7.89 36.55 20.85
C SER A 33 -8.88 35.39 20.92
N SER A 34 -10.03 35.73 21.48
CA SER A 34 -11.21 34.94 21.75
C SER A 34 -11.71 34.16 20.53
N SER A 35 -11.60 32.83 20.56
CA SER A 35 -12.72 31.92 20.31
C SER A 35 -12.41 30.53 20.86
N SER A 36 -12.30 30.43 22.19
CA SER A 36 -12.28 29.15 22.91
C SER A 36 -13.69 28.53 22.94
N SER A 37 -14.26 28.25 21.77
CA SER A 37 -15.32 27.26 21.68
C SER A 37 -14.70 25.92 22.07
N ARG A 38 -14.96 25.43 23.29
CA ARG A 38 -14.67 24.03 23.65
C ARG A 38 -15.18 23.17 22.49
N ARG A 39 -14.29 22.40 21.85
CA ARG A 39 -14.67 21.44 20.81
C ARG A 39 -15.58 20.43 21.49
N ARG A 40 -16.90 20.62 21.40
CA ARG A 40 -17.89 19.76 22.06
C ARG A 40 -17.79 18.37 21.45
N LEU A 41 -17.77 17.36 22.31
CA LEU A 41 -17.86 15.96 21.94
C LEU A 41 -19.25 15.67 21.36
N LEU A 42 -19.35 14.60 20.58
CA LEU A 42 -20.63 14.15 20.02
C LEU A 42 -21.64 13.90 21.15
N PRO A 43 -22.92 14.24 20.95
CA PRO A 43 -23.96 13.90 21.91
C PRO A 43 -24.04 12.40 22.20
N GLU A 44 -24.45 12.04 23.42
CA GLU A 44 -24.58 10.64 23.86
C GLU A 44 -25.50 9.80 22.96
N HIS A 45 -26.63 10.35 22.51
CA HIS A 45 -27.57 9.65 21.64
C HIS A 45 -26.93 9.19 20.32
N THR A 46 -26.06 10.03 19.72
CA THR A 46 -25.35 9.68 18.49
C THR A 46 -24.43 8.48 18.72
N ARG A 47 -23.83 8.36 19.92
CA ARG A 47 -22.96 7.22 20.26
C ARG A 47 -23.75 5.93 20.41
N GLN A 48 -24.92 6.00 21.05
CA GLN A 48 -25.81 4.84 21.22
C GLN A 48 -26.31 4.33 19.86
N GLU A 49 -26.77 5.22 18.98
CA GLU A 49 -27.14 4.88 17.60
C GLU A 49 -25.97 4.23 16.85
N PHE A 50 -24.74 4.69 17.06
CA PHE A 50 -23.55 4.06 16.49
C PHE A 50 -23.28 2.67 17.04
N ALA A 51 -23.36 2.47 18.36
CA ALA A 51 -23.15 1.17 18.98
C ALA A 51 -24.20 0.14 18.51
N GLU A 52 -25.46 0.58 18.32
CA GLU A 52 -26.53 -0.24 17.76
C GLU A 52 -26.27 -0.61 16.29
N LYS A 53 -25.78 0.34 15.48
CA LYS A 53 -25.46 0.09 14.06
C LYS A 53 -24.23 -0.79 13.88
N TYR A 54 -23.26 -0.71 14.78
CA TYR A 54 -21.96 -1.38 14.68
C TYR A 54 -21.68 -2.29 15.89
N PRO A 55 -22.47 -3.36 16.11
CA PRO A 55 -22.40 -4.19 17.30
C PRO A 55 -21.07 -4.95 17.46
N TYR A 56 -20.29 -5.11 16.38
CA TYR A 56 -18.98 -5.77 16.41
C TYR A 56 -17.81 -4.81 16.66
N PHE A 57 -18.08 -3.56 17.00
CA PHE A 57 -17.08 -2.59 17.41
C PHE A 57 -17.23 -2.24 18.88
N THR A 58 -16.11 -1.93 19.53
CA THR A 58 -16.14 -1.27 20.85
C THR A 58 -15.94 0.22 20.68
N THR A 59 -16.90 1.02 21.10
CA THR A 59 -16.81 2.48 21.06
C THR A 59 -16.06 3.01 22.29
N LYS A 60 -15.10 3.92 22.08
CA LYS A 60 -14.41 4.67 23.16
C LYS A 60 -14.57 6.17 22.91
N GLU A 61 -14.62 6.96 23.98
CA GLU A 61 -14.61 8.43 23.88
C GLU A 61 -13.18 8.92 23.61
N ALA A 62 -13.02 9.86 22.68
CA ALA A 62 -11.81 10.67 22.62
C ALA A 62 -12.01 11.95 23.45
N ASP A 63 -10.96 12.41 24.10
CA ASP A 63 -11.01 13.64 24.89
C ASP A 63 -11.19 14.91 24.03
N VAL A 64 -10.84 14.83 22.73
CA VAL A 64 -10.78 16.00 21.84
C VAL A 64 -11.07 15.61 20.39
N ALA A 65 -11.88 16.41 19.70
CA ALA A 65 -12.09 16.35 18.24
C ALA A 65 -10.96 17.04 17.46
N TYR A 66 -10.51 16.46 16.35
CA TYR A 66 -9.51 17.04 15.46
C TYR A 66 -10.12 18.12 14.55
N ARG A 67 -11.33 17.87 14.03
CA ARG A 67 -12.14 18.79 13.21
C ARG A 67 -13.57 18.86 13.77
N LYS A 68 -14.21 20.03 13.68
CA LYS A 68 -15.53 20.29 14.32
C LYS A 68 -16.73 19.73 13.55
N CYS A 69 -16.68 19.74 12.22
CA CYS A 69 -17.81 19.33 11.38
C CYS A 69 -17.31 18.41 10.26
N LEU A 70 -17.99 17.29 10.09
CA LEU A 70 -17.80 16.39 8.96
C LEU A 70 -18.96 16.58 8.00
N LYS A 71 -18.64 16.85 6.73
CA LYS A 71 -19.63 16.76 5.66
C LYS A 71 -19.83 15.28 5.36
N MET A 72 -21.01 14.77 5.68
CA MET A 72 -21.42 13.38 5.41
C MET A 72 -22.01 13.20 4.00
N GLU A 73 -22.08 14.27 3.22
CA GLU A 73 -22.50 14.21 1.83
C GLU A 73 -21.35 13.69 0.93
N PRO A 74 -21.65 12.86 -0.08
CA PRO A 74 -20.70 12.53 -1.13
C PRO A 74 -20.14 13.79 -1.80
N SER A 75 -18.89 13.72 -2.24
CA SER A 75 -18.27 14.76 -3.06
C SER A 75 -17.63 14.15 -4.28
N PHE A 76 -17.67 14.88 -5.40
CA PHE A 76 -17.26 14.36 -6.70
C PHE A 76 -16.10 15.17 -7.28
N GLY A 77 -15.24 14.51 -8.05
CA GLY A 77 -14.17 15.11 -8.83
C GLY A 77 -14.70 15.62 -10.16
N GLU A 78 -14.20 16.78 -10.58
CA GLU A 78 -14.54 17.33 -11.88
C GLU A 78 -13.67 16.69 -12.97
N ALA A 79 -14.18 16.72 -14.21
CA ALA A 79 -13.40 16.33 -15.37
C ALA A 79 -12.38 17.42 -15.72
N GLU A 80 -11.20 17.01 -16.19
CA GLU A 80 -10.09 17.88 -16.50
C GLU A 80 -10.27 18.51 -17.87
N LYS A 81 -10.48 19.83 -17.89
CA LYS A 81 -10.79 20.59 -19.11
C LYS A 81 -9.78 20.42 -20.23
N PHE A 82 -8.49 20.28 -19.93
CA PHE A 82 -7.45 20.10 -20.96
C PHE A 82 -7.52 18.70 -21.59
N ILE A 83 -7.91 17.69 -20.82
CA ILE A 83 -8.14 16.33 -21.34
C ILE A 83 -9.38 16.32 -22.22
N ILE A 84 -10.47 16.96 -21.79
CA ILE A 84 -11.69 17.10 -22.60
C ILE A 84 -11.36 17.79 -23.92
N ALA A 85 -10.73 18.96 -23.87
CA ALA A 85 -10.40 19.75 -25.05
C ALA A 85 -9.60 18.95 -26.08
N TYR A 86 -8.54 18.25 -25.66
CA TYR A 86 -7.77 17.42 -26.59
C TYR A 86 -8.55 16.20 -27.09
N SER A 87 -9.39 15.59 -26.24
CA SER A 87 -10.21 14.44 -26.62
C SER A 87 -11.25 14.77 -27.70
N THR A 88 -11.69 16.03 -27.80
CA THR A 88 -12.55 16.49 -28.92
C THR A 88 -11.82 16.54 -30.25
N VAL A 89 -10.51 16.81 -30.23
CA VAL A 89 -9.66 16.87 -31.43
C VAL A 89 -9.20 15.47 -31.83
N LYS A 90 -8.86 14.63 -30.84
CA LYS A 90 -8.36 13.28 -31.04
C LYS A 90 -8.98 12.33 -30.04
N ARG A 91 -9.86 11.46 -30.53
CA ARG A 91 -10.54 10.45 -29.71
C ARG A 91 -9.52 9.57 -28.97
N PRO A 92 -9.70 9.34 -27.65
CA PRO A 92 -8.85 8.41 -26.90
C PRO A 92 -9.03 6.96 -27.38
N PRO A 93 -8.00 6.11 -27.30
CA PRO A 93 -8.04 4.71 -27.72
C PRO A 93 -8.65 3.84 -26.62
N ILE A 94 -9.83 4.22 -26.16
CA ILE A 94 -10.67 3.42 -25.26
C ILE A 94 -11.74 2.71 -26.09
N GLU A 95 -12.34 1.67 -25.52
CA GLU A 95 -13.37 0.87 -26.17
C GLU A 95 -14.54 1.77 -26.65
N ALA A 96 -15.05 1.51 -27.86
CA ALA A 96 -15.91 2.46 -28.58
C ALA A 96 -17.28 2.69 -27.91
N ASP A 97 -17.70 1.75 -27.07
CA ASP A 97 -18.90 1.72 -26.25
C ASP A 97 -18.72 2.41 -24.89
N ILE A 98 -17.53 2.93 -24.59
CA ILE A 98 -17.26 3.64 -23.34
C ILE A 98 -17.40 5.14 -23.58
N ASP A 99 -18.40 5.74 -22.93
CA ASP A 99 -18.49 7.18 -22.75
C ASP A 99 -17.81 7.57 -21.41
N PRO A 100 -16.77 8.44 -21.43
CA PRO A 100 -16.20 8.99 -20.20
C PRO A 100 -17.22 9.70 -19.30
N ASP A 101 -18.29 10.24 -19.88
CA ASP A 101 -19.33 10.95 -19.13
C ASP A 101 -20.24 9.99 -18.35
N ASP A 102 -20.27 8.69 -18.69
CA ASP A 102 -20.93 7.66 -17.89
C ASP A 102 -20.16 7.33 -16.59
N TYR A 103 -19.04 8.00 -16.32
CA TYR A 103 -18.24 7.81 -15.12
C TYR A 103 -18.29 9.04 -14.22
N ILE A 104 -18.19 8.80 -12.93
CA ILE A 104 -17.98 9.82 -11.92
C ILE A 104 -16.77 9.49 -11.07
N PHE A 105 -16.07 10.51 -10.60
CA PHE A 105 -15.02 10.34 -9.60
C PHE A 105 -15.56 10.65 -8.22
N VAL A 106 -15.77 9.63 -7.38
CA VAL A 106 -16.21 9.83 -6.00
C VAL A 106 -14.97 10.15 -5.16
N ARG A 107 -14.89 11.37 -4.64
CA ARG A 107 -13.80 11.80 -3.75
C ARG A 107 -13.92 11.09 -2.40
N SER A 108 -12.79 10.94 -1.73
CA SER A 108 -12.81 10.38 -0.38
C SER A 108 -13.44 11.35 0.63
N GLY A 109 -14.29 10.83 1.51
CA GLY A 109 -14.95 11.62 2.55
C GLY A 109 -15.43 10.77 3.72
N PRO A 110 -15.90 11.41 4.80
CA PRO A 110 -16.44 10.73 5.98
C PRO A 110 -17.54 9.71 5.64
N HIS A 111 -18.39 10.03 4.66
CA HIS A 111 -19.41 9.12 4.14
C HIS A 111 -18.85 7.79 3.64
N ALA A 112 -17.93 7.83 2.66
CA ALA A 112 -17.27 6.65 2.11
C ALA A 112 -16.51 5.87 3.19
N GLN A 113 -15.87 6.58 4.13
CA GLN A 113 -15.18 5.97 5.27
C GLN A 113 -16.14 5.16 6.15
N MET A 114 -17.33 5.70 6.44
CA MET A 114 -18.35 5.00 7.23
C MET A 114 -18.95 3.81 6.47
N ALA A 115 -19.21 3.95 5.17
CA ALA A 115 -19.65 2.81 4.35
C ALA A 115 -18.64 1.66 4.42
N HIS A 116 -17.34 1.98 4.30
CA HIS A 116 -16.27 1.00 4.45
C HIS A 116 -16.20 0.33 5.83
N LEU A 117 -16.60 1.02 6.91
CA LEU A 117 -16.62 0.41 8.25
C LEU A 117 -17.64 -0.72 8.36
N ASN A 118 -18.74 -0.68 7.61
CA ASN A 118 -19.71 -1.78 7.59
C ASN A 118 -19.06 -3.11 7.18
N LEU A 119 -18.01 -3.09 6.35
CA LEU A 119 -17.32 -4.30 5.93
C LEU A 119 -16.58 -5.00 7.09
N PHE A 120 -16.19 -4.25 8.12
CA PHE A 120 -15.56 -4.77 9.33
C PHE A 120 -16.59 -5.04 10.44
N ASN A 121 -17.87 -4.73 10.22
CA ASN A 121 -18.95 -4.93 11.19
C ASN A 121 -19.48 -6.37 11.14
N ARG A 122 -18.63 -7.30 11.54
CA ARG A 122 -18.90 -8.74 11.47
C ARG A 122 -18.17 -9.48 12.60
N PRO A 123 -18.61 -10.70 12.95
CA PRO A 123 -17.85 -11.51 13.90
C PRO A 123 -16.51 -11.94 13.30
N ASP A 124 -15.53 -12.18 14.18
CA ASP A 124 -14.30 -12.91 13.85
C ASP A 124 -14.64 -14.40 13.77
N GLU A 125 -14.27 -15.03 12.65
CA GLU A 125 -14.54 -16.44 12.42
C GLU A 125 -13.39 -17.30 12.95
N PRO A 126 -13.68 -18.47 13.55
CA PRO A 126 -12.63 -19.36 13.99
C PRO A 126 -11.82 -19.91 12.81
N ARG A 127 -10.59 -20.34 13.07
CA ARG A 127 -9.75 -21.02 12.09
C ARG A 127 -10.44 -22.32 11.63
N PRO A 128 -10.54 -22.57 10.31
CA PRO A 128 -10.97 -23.87 9.80
C PRO A 128 -10.04 -25.00 10.26
N MET A 129 -10.60 -26.07 10.80
CA MET A 129 -9.85 -27.24 11.27
C MET A 129 -9.71 -28.27 10.14
N ILE A 130 -9.00 -27.88 9.08
CA ILE A 130 -8.73 -28.71 7.89
C ILE A 130 -7.23 -28.95 7.73
N GLU A 131 -6.86 -30.10 7.19
CA GLU A 131 -5.46 -30.53 7.08
C GLU A 131 -4.72 -29.72 6.02
N GLU A 132 -5.38 -29.42 4.91
CA GLU A 132 -4.87 -28.68 3.76
C GLU A 132 -4.36 -27.30 4.14
N LEU A 133 -5.05 -26.62 5.07
CA LEU A 133 -4.60 -25.33 5.59
C LEU A 133 -3.28 -25.46 6.38
N THR A 134 -3.10 -26.56 7.11
CA THR A 134 -1.88 -26.82 7.88
C THR A 134 -0.73 -27.18 6.95
N GLN A 135 -0.96 -28.04 5.96
CA GLN A 135 0.03 -28.41 4.95
C GLN A 135 0.47 -27.19 4.13
N ALA A 136 -0.48 -26.34 3.70
CA ALA A 136 -0.17 -25.09 3.00
C ALA A 136 0.63 -24.11 3.87
N TYR A 137 0.31 -24.01 5.16
CA TYR A 137 1.07 -23.21 6.11
C TYR A 137 2.53 -23.67 6.21
N GLU A 138 2.78 -24.97 6.40
CA GLU A 138 4.14 -25.51 6.49
C GLU A 138 4.91 -25.33 5.17
N HIS A 139 4.24 -25.50 4.04
CA HIS A 139 4.83 -25.23 2.72
C HIS A 139 5.26 -23.77 2.58
N VAL A 140 4.38 -22.82 2.92
CA VAL A 140 4.71 -21.38 2.87
C VAL A 140 5.81 -21.02 3.86
N LEU A 141 5.81 -21.62 5.05
CA LEU A 141 6.90 -21.44 6.02
C LEU A 141 8.24 -21.90 5.43
N SER A 142 8.27 -23.03 4.74
CA SER A 142 9.46 -23.53 4.05
C SER A 142 9.87 -22.65 2.86
N LEU A 143 8.93 -22.13 2.09
CA LEU A 143 9.20 -21.24 0.95
C LEU A 143 9.82 -19.90 1.38
N LEU A 144 9.46 -19.44 2.58
CA LEU A 144 9.90 -18.16 3.13
C LEU A 144 11.02 -18.30 4.17
N ASP A 145 11.57 -19.50 4.37
CA ASP A 145 12.64 -19.74 5.33
C ASP A 145 13.89 -18.95 4.95
N VAL A 146 14.36 -18.12 5.88
CA VAL A 146 15.60 -17.36 5.74
C VAL A 146 16.75 -18.19 6.29
N PRO A 147 17.68 -18.70 5.46
CA PRO A 147 18.69 -19.66 5.91
C PRO A 147 19.58 -19.14 7.04
N ASN A 148 19.93 -17.86 6.97
CA ASN A 148 20.63 -17.14 8.03
C ASN A 148 19.63 -16.21 8.70
N LYS A 149 18.88 -16.75 9.66
CA LYS A 149 17.88 -16.00 10.41
C LYS A 149 18.45 -14.70 10.95
N GLU A 150 17.66 -13.64 10.87
CA GLU A 150 18.06 -12.31 11.29
C GLU A 150 18.07 -12.22 12.83
N PRO A 151 19.02 -11.50 13.46
CA PRO A 151 18.86 -11.17 14.87
C PRO A 151 17.60 -10.32 15.07
N PHE A 152 16.88 -10.55 16.17
CA PHE A 152 15.76 -9.68 16.51
C PHE A 152 16.26 -8.22 16.64
N PRO A 153 15.59 -7.24 16.02
CA PRO A 153 16.14 -5.88 15.89
C PRO A 153 16.30 -5.19 17.24
N GLU A 154 17.48 -4.61 17.48
CA GLU A 154 17.76 -3.85 18.70
C GLU A 154 17.16 -2.42 18.66
N ARG A 155 16.98 -1.83 19.86
CA ARG A 155 16.36 -0.51 20.06
C ARG A 155 16.93 0.60 19.16
N TRP A 156 18.25 0.63 18.96
CA TRP A 156 18.89 1.69 18.18
C TRP A 156 18.43 1.73 16.71
N ARG A 157 17.90 0.61 16.18
CA ARG A 157 17.35 0.54 14.80
C ARG A 157 16.10 1.40 14.62
N LEU A 158 15.40 1.80 15.69
CA LEU A 158 14.24 2.70 15.61
C LEU A 158 14.59 4.03 14.91
N ALA A 159 15.80 4.53 15.12
CA ALA A 159 16.29 5.76 14.48
C ALA A 159 16.55 5.60 12.98
N ALA A 160 16.81 4.37 12.52
CA ALA A 160 17.08 4.06 11.12
C ALA A 160 15.79 3.78 10.31
N VAL A 161 14.62 3.72 10.96
CA VAL A 161 13.35 3.51 10.27
C VAL A 161 13.05 4.69 9.34
N ILE A 162 13.01 4.40 8.05
CA ILE A 162 12.78 5.38 7.00
C ILE A 162 11.31 5.84 7.04
N TYR A 163 11.09 7.15 6.87
CA TYR A 163 9.76 7.72 6.78
C TYR A 163 9.72 8.93 5.82
N GLU A 164 8.54 9.22 5.28
CA GLU A 164 8.31 10.44 4.51
C GLU A 164 8.06 11.64 5.45
N PRO A 165 8.89 12.70 5.43
CA PRO A 165 8.83 13.82 6.39
C PRO A 165 7.49 14.56 6.42
N ASP A 166 6.85 14.74 5.26
CA ASP A 166 5.61 15.50 5.10
C ASP A 166 4.33 14.66 5.22
N LYS A 167 4.43 13.35 5.49
CA LYS A 167 3.26 12.52 5.80
C LYS A 167 2.69 12.87 7.17
N PHE A 168 1.41 12.55 7.35
CA PHE A 168 0.70 12.70 8.61
C PHE A 168 1.41 11.91 9.73
N ALA A 169 1.62 12.55 10.88
CA ALA A 169 2.31 11.95 12.03
C ALA A 169 1.46 10.96 12.83
N GLY A 170 0.15 10.94 12.64
CA GLY A 170 -0.78 10.23 13.51
C GLY A 170 -1.55 11.19 14.42
N ILE A 171 -2.75 10.77 14.83
CA ILE A 171 -3.67 11.66 15.53
C ILE A 171 -3.14 12.10 16.89
N ASP A 172 -2.47 11.20 17.62
CA ASP A 172 -1.91 11.47 18.94
C ASP A 172 -0.87 12.62 18.95
N TYR A 173 -0.15 12.79 17.83
CA TYR A 173 0.79 13.90 17.63
C TYR A 173 0.11 15.14 17.04
N ALA A 174 -0.81 14.94 16.10
CA ALA A 174 -1.54 16.04 15.46
C ALA A 174 -2.38 16.83 16.46
N LEU A 175 -2.96 16.16 17.47
CA LEU A 175 -3.67 16.83 18.57
C LEU A 175 -2.75 17.69 19.46
N ARG A 176 -1.43 17.46 19.43
CA ARG A 176 -0.41 18.26 20.10
C ARG A 176 0.19 19.35 19.20
N GLY A 177 -0.35 19.55 18.00
CA GLY A 177 0.14 20.54 17.04
C GLY A 177 1.27 20.05 16.13
N LEU A 178 1.59 18.75 16.14
CA LEU A 178 2.64 18.14 15.31
C LEU A 178 1.98 17.31 14.21
N ALA A 179 1.61 17.96 13.11
CA ALA A 179 0.79 17.34 12.06
C ALA A 179 1.61 16.44 11.12
N LYS A 180 2.87 16.82 10.87
CA LYS A 180 3.79 16.11 9.96
C LYS A 180 4.79 15.26 10.72
N ARG A 181 5.23 14.15 10.14
CA ARG A 181 6.22 13.25 10.76
C ARG A 181 7.52 13.97 11.14
N ARG A 182 8.01 14.87 10.29
CA ARG A 182 9.19 15.70 10.60
C ARG A 182 9.04 16.57 11.85
N GLU A 183 7.81 17.03 12.13
CA GLU A 183 7.50 17.84 13.31
C GLU A 183 7.42 16.95 14.56
N ALA A 184 6.92 15.73 14.40
CA ALA A 184 6.74 14.76 15.48
C ALA A 184 7.99 13.90 15.78
N GLU A 185 8.98 13.85 14.90
CA GLU A 185 10.11 12.89 14.93
C GLU A 185 10.75 12.78 16.31
N THR A 186 11.21 13.90 16.88
CA THR A 186 11.93 13.90 18.17
C THR A 186 11.10 13.31 19.30
N LEU A 187 9.80 13.58 19.33
CA LEU A 187 8.90 13.07 20.36
C LEU A 187 8.54 11.61 20.09
N ALA A 188 8.22 11.27 18.84
CA ALA A 188 7.87 9.92 18.44
C ALA A 188 9.02 8.92 18.59
N GLN A 189 10.26 9.36 18.37
CA GLN A 189 11.45 8.55 18.60
C GLN A 189 11.57 8.17 20.09
N LYS A 190 11.43 9.15 21.00
CA LYS A 190 11.46 8.89 22.45
C LYS A 190 10.31 7.98 22.89
N ASP A 191 9.10 8.24 22.39
CA ASP A 191 7.93 7.40 22.67
C ASP A 191 8.14 5.96 22.18
N ALA A 192 8.77 5.78 21.02
CA ALA A 192 9.05 4.47 20.45
C ALA A 192 10.14 3.72 21.24
N GLU A 193 11.19 4.40 21.69
CA GLU A 193 12.23 3.80 22.54
C GLU A 193 11.66 3.29 23.87
N LEU A 194 10.84 4.11 24.55
CA LEU A 194 10.18 3.71 25.79
C LEU A 194 9.20 2.55 25.58
N ALA A 195 8.45 2.56 24.48
CA ALA A 195 7.55 1.48 24.13
C ALA A 195 8.32 0.19 23.79
N TYR A 196 9.42 0.29 23.05
CA TYR A 196 10.26 -0.85 22.70
C TYR A 196 10.84 -1.52 23.95
N ASP A 197 11.37 -0.74 24.89
CA ASP A 197 11.91 -1.27 26.15
C ASP A 197 10.84 -2.02 26.97
N ARG A 198 9.60 -1.53 26.96
CA ARG A 198 8.46 -2.22 27.59
C ARG A 198 8.12 -3.51 26.88
N LEU A 199 8.04 -3.51 25.55
CA LEU A 199 7.74 -4.70 24.75
C LEU A 199 8.79 -5.80 24.97
N MET A 200 10.08 -5.44 24.97
CA MET A 200 11.17 -6.39 25.24
C MET A 200 11.20 -6.89 26.68
N ALA A 201 10.61 -6.16 27.62
CA ALA A 201 10.38 -6.62 29.00
C ALA A 201 9.10 -7.49 29.15
N GLY A 202 8.44 -7.85 28.04
CA GLY A 202 7.19 -8.63 28.05
C GLY A 202 5.96 -7.83 28.48
N LEU A 203 6.04 -6.50 28.51
CA LEU A 203 4.94 -5.64 28.95
C LEU A 203 4.07 -5.21 27.76
N TYR A 204 2.75 -5.21 27.98
CA TYR A 204 1.79 -4.70 27.01
C TYR A 204 1.99 -3.20 26.72
N VAL A 205 1.89 -2.84 25.45
CA VAL A 205 1.84 -1.48 24.93
C VAL A 205 0.64 -1.37 23.99
N GLU A 206 -0.27 -0.42 24.25
CA GLU A 206 -1.41 -0.18 23.37
C GLU A 206 -0.94 0.55 22.08
N PRO A 207 -1.28 0.03 20.88
CA PRO A 207 -1.09 0.75 19.63
C PRO A 207 -1.77 2.13 19.66
N HIS A 208 -1.14 3.12 19.04
CA HIS A 208 -1.73 4.44 18.90
C HIS A 208 -2.93 4.38 17.95
N ARG A 209 -3.77 5.41 18.03
CA ARG A 209 -5.01 5.46 17.25
C ARG A 209 -4.68 5.67 15.77
N ALA A 210 -5.35 4.92 14.90
CA ALA A 210 -5.27 5.12 13.46
C ALA A 210 -6.35 6.10 13.01
N ARG A 211 -5.93 7.25 12.47
CA ARG A 211 -6.90 8.23 11.93
C ARG A 211 -7.52 7.69 10.64
N MET A 212 -8.83 7.81 10.50
CA MET A 212 -9.50 7.52 9.24
C MET A 212 -9.18 8.57 8.17
N GLY A 213 -8.87 8.10 6.98
CA GLY A 213 -8.79 8.87 5.76
C GLY A 213 -9.35 8.07 4.60
N GLY A 214 -9.12 8.54 3.38
CA GLY A 214 -9.49 7.76 2.22
C GLY A 214 -8.73 8.11 0.95
N LYS A 215 -9.14 7.41 -0.10
CA LYS A 215 -8.76 7.65 -1.49
C LYS A 215 -10.00 7.48 -2.36
N GLY A 216 -10.28 8.47 -3.20
CA GLY A 216 -11.37 8.46 -4.16
C GLY A 216 -11.19 7.40 -5.25
N LYS A 217 -12.26 7.15 -6.00
CA LYS A 217 -12.30 6.14 -7.07
C LYS A 217 -13.24 6.59 -8.19
N HIS A 218 -12.88 6.25 -9.43
CA HIS A 218 -13.80 6.35 -10.57
C HIS A 218 -14.75 5.14 -10.60
N VAL A 219 -16.02 5.39 -10.85
CA VAL A 219 -17.08 4.38 -10.91
C VAL A 219 -18.05 4.75 -12.04
N HIS A 220 -18.65 3.75 -12.65
CA HIS A 220 -19.74 3.97 -13.60
C HIS A 220 -20.94 4.56 -12.84
N GLN A 221 -21.67 5.51 -13.44
CA GLN A 221 -22.79 6.17 -12.77
C GLN A 221 -23.86 5.17 -12.30
N ASP A 222 -24.21 4.21 -13.15
CA ASP A 222 -25.18 3.16 -12.81
C ASP A 222 -24.72 2.21 -11.70
N ASP A 223 -23.41 2.08 -11.48
CA ASP A 223 -22.84 1.27 -10.41
C ASP A 223 -22.70 2.06 -9.09
N TYR A 224 -22.95 3.37 -9.10
CA TYR A 224 -22.79 4.21 -7.93
C TYR A 224 -24.05 4.24 -7.07
N ASP A 225 -23.88 3.79 -5.85
CA ASP A 225 -24.83 4.00 -4.77
C ASP A 225 -24.12 4.75 -3.63
N ALA A 226 -24.78 5.75 -3.05
CA ALA A 226 -24.23 6.50 -1.93
C ALA A 226 -23.91 5.55 -0.77
N ASP A 227 -24.79 4.60 -0.46
CA ASP A 227 -24.55 3.68 0.64
C ASP A 227 -23.49 2.61 0.33
N SER A 228 -23.02 2.54 -0.92
CA SER A 228 -21.97 1.62 -1.35
C SER A 228 -20.58 2.02 -0.84
N CYS A 229 -19.73 1.01 -0.64
CA CYS A 229 -18.31 1.18 -0.32
C CYS A 229 -17.50 1.62 -1.55
N THR A 230 -17.80 2.81 -2.08
CA THR A 230 -17.06 3.43 -3.19
C THR A 230 -15.85 4.21 -2.69
N GLY A 231 -14.70 4.03 -3.35
CA GLY A 231 -13.42 4.53 -2.88
C GLY A 231 -12.60 3.48 -2.12
N ARG A 232 -11.66 3.97 -1.30
CA ARG A 232 -10.91 3.18 -0.32
C ARG A 232 -10.83 3.95 0.99
N MET A 233 -11.06 3.26 2.11
CA MET A 233 -10.68 3.76 3.43
C MET A 233 -9.18 3.57 3.64
N ILE A 234 -8.53 4.57 4.22
CA ILE A 234 -7.12 4.50 4.60
C ILE A 234 -7.02 4.75 6.09
N LEU A 235 -6.28 3.89 6.77
CA LEU A 235 -6.04 4.02 8.20
C LEU A 235 -4.63 4.58 8.39
N MET A 236 -4.52 5.78 8.96
CA MET A 236 -3.25 6.49 9.06
C MET A 236 -2.53 6.14 10.36
N THR A 237 -1.52 5.28 10.27
CA THR A 237 -0.69 4.84 11.40
C THR A 237 0.13 5.97 12.01
N SER A 238 0.27 5.92 13.33
CA SER A 238 1.10 6.84 14.11
C SER A 238 2.58 6.70 13.81
N HIS A 239 3.34 7.79 13.96
CA HIS A 239 4.77 7.81 13.74
C HIS A 239 5.56 6.95 14.74
N ARG A 240 5.08 6.82 15.99
CA ARG A 240 5.64 5.87 16.97
C ARG A 240 5.51 4.44 16.48
N ASP A 241 4.29 4.07 16.08
CA ASP A 241 3.97 2.71 15.65
C ASP A 241 4.64 2.37 14.32
N LEU A 242 4.81 3.37 13.43
CA LEU A 242 5.66 3.23 12.26
C LEU A 242 7.07 2.81 12.65
N LYS A 243 7.69 3.45 13.64
CA LYS A 243 9.05 3.10 14.10
C LYS A 243 9.09 1.71 14.71
N LEU A 244 8.16 1.40 15.62
CA LEU A 244 8.12 0.09 16.29
C LEU A 244 7.91 -1.07 15.33
N ASN A 245 7.05 -0.92 14.33
CA ASN A 245 6.82 -1.97 13.31
C ASN A 245 7.88 -1.93 12.20
N GLY A 246 8.42 -0.76 11.89
CA GLY A 246 9.38 -0.54 10.82
C GLY A 246 10.73 -1.22 11.04
N ILE A 247 11.11 -1.51 12.29
CA ILE A 247 12.38 -2.20 12.57
C ILE A 247 12.38 -3.65 12.12
N THR A 248 11.25 -4.37 12.20
CA THR A 248 11.13 -5.74 11.69
C THR A 248 10.73 -5.73 10.23
N GLU A 249 9.79 -4.85 9.84
CA GLU A 249 9.34 -4.71 8.46
C GLU A 249 10.48 -4.39 7.50
N ASN A 250 11.33 -3.40 7.80
CA ASN A 250 12.44 -3.05 6.91
C ASN A 250 13.42 -4.21 6.74
N MET A 251 13.68 -5.00 7.79
CA MET A 251 14.60 -6.13 7.69
C MET A 251 14.03 -7.21 6.77
N LEU A 252 12.81 -7.69 7.08
CA LEU A 252 12.18 -8.76 6.33
C LEU A 252 11.89 -8.37 4.87
N THR A 253 11.43 -7.15 4.63
CA THR A 253 11.17 -6.69 3.27
C THR A 253 12.44 -6.58 2.44
N GLN A 254 13.60 -6.24 3.04
CA GLN A 254 14.89 -6.32 2.33
C GLN A 254 15.30 -7.77 2.05
N THR A 255 15.10 -8.68 3.02
CA THR A 255 15.41 -10.10 2.83
C THR A 255 14.60 -10.71 1.69
N TYR A 256 13.30 -10.37 1.58
CA TYR A 256 12.40 -10.90 0.57
C TYR A 256 12.45 -10.20 -0.79
N LEU A 257 13.42 -9.31 -1.06
CA LEU A 257 13.60 -8.71 -2.39
C LEU A 257 14.15 -9.69 -3.42
N ALA A 258 14.76 -10.79 -3.00
CA ALA A 258 15.36 -11.76 -3.90
C ALA A 258 14.28 -12.54 -4.67
N ASP A 259 14.51 -12.77 -5.96
CA ASP A 259 13.53 -13.36 -6.89
C ASP A 259 13.05 -14.76 -6.51
N HIS A 260 13.77 -15.50 -5.67
CA HIS A 260 13.34 -16.84 -5.25
C HIS A 260 12.23 -16.81 -4.20
N TYR A 261 11.96 -15.67 -3.57
CA TYR A 261 10.85 -15.53 -2.63
C TYR A 261 9.55 -15.17 -3.37
N PRO A 262 8.41 -15.82 -3.07
CA PRO A 262 7.11 -15.58 -3.72
C PRO A 262 6.38 -14.33 -3.21
N ILE A 263 7.11 -13.28 -2.82
CA ILE A 263 6.56 -12.04 -2.26
C ILE A 263 6.92 -10.88 -3.20
N GLY A 264 5.92 -10.29 -3.84
CA GLY A 264 6.09 -9.21 -4.82
C GLY A 264 6.46 -7.85 -4.25
N LEU A 265 7.00 -7.79 -3.02
CA LEU A 265 7.42 -6.53 -2.39
C LEU A 265 8.69 -6.00 -3.05
N GLY A 266 8.69 -4.70 -3.37
CA GLY A 266 9.84 -4.06 -4.02
C GLY A 266 10.05 -4.44 -5.48
N LEU A 267 9.13 -5.20 -6.09
CA LEU A 267 9.16 -5.47 -7.52
C LEU A 267 9.12 -4.16 -8.31
N SER A 268 10.03 -4.08 -9.27
CA SER A 268 10.11 -3.00 -10.24
C SER A 268 9.79 -3.55 -11.62
N TRP A 269 9.04 -2.81 -12.42
CA TRP A 269 8.86 -3.10 -13.84
C TRP A 269 9.94 -2.47 -14.72
N TRP A 270 10.90 -1.82 -14.09
CA TRP A 270 12.06 -1.21 -14.72
C TRP A 270 13.29 -2.09 -14.55
N HIS A 271 14.34 -1.78 -15.28
CA HIS A 271 15.67 -2.37 -15.10
C HIS A 271 15.69 -3.91 -15.14
N GLY A 272 15.05 -4.49 -16.16
CA GLY A 272 14.93 -5.93 -16.39
C GLY A 272 13.95 -6.64 -15.44
N GLY A 273 13.21 -5.91 -14.61
CA GLY A 273 12.32 -6.51 -13.62
C GLY A 273 11.13 -7.28 -14.20
N CYS A 274 10.65 -6.90 -15.39
CA CYS A 274 9.63 -7.69 -16.11
C CYS A 274 10.15 -9.07 -16.51
N ASP A 275 11.36 -9.14 -17.07
CA ASP A 275 11.95 -10.42 -17.50
C ASP A 275 12.27 -11.31 -16.30
N ARG A 276 12.75 -10.74 -15.18
CA ARG A 276 12.98 -11.49 -13.93
C ARG A 276 11.69 -12.07 -13.36
N PHE A 277 10.63 -11.25 -13.29
CA PHE A 277 9.31 -11.70 -12.83
C PHE A 277 8.76 -12.82 -13.70
N LEU A 278 8.66 -12.59 -15.00
CA LEU A 278 8.10 -13.57 -15.93
C LEU A 278 8.98 -14.80 -16.08
N GLY A 279 10.30 -14.68 -15.94
CA GLY A 279 11.23 -15.80 -15.95
C GLY A 279 10.87 -16.90 -14.96
N ARG A 280 10.18 -16.56 -13.85
CA ARG A 280 9.66 -17.52 -12.86
C ARG A 280 8.44 -18.31 -13.34
N PHE A 281 7.69 -17.78 -14.30
CA PHE A 281 6.42 -18.33 -14.78
C PHE A 281 6.51 -18.94 -16.19
N LYS A 282 7.68 -18.90 -16.82
CA LYS A 282 7.89 -19.32 -18.23
C LYS A 282 7.62 -20.81 -18.50
N ASP A 283 7.75 -21.66 -17.48
CA ASP A 283 7.66 -23.12 -17.59
C ASP A 283 6.30 -23.66 -17.13
N PHE A 284 5.30 -22.79 -17.03
CA PHE A 284 3.92 -23.11 -16.67
C PHE A 284 3.03 -23.01 -17.91
N ASP A 285 1.90 -23.71 -17.94
CA ASP A 285 1.00 -23.77 -19.10
C ASP A 285 -0.39 -23.19 -18.82
N ARG A 286 -0.71 -22.93 -17.55
CA ARG A 286 -1.93 -22.27 -17.11
C ARG A 286 -1.63 -21.23 -16.04
N TYR A 287 -2.31 -20.09 -16.12
CA TYR A 287 -2.14 -18.97 -15.21
C TYR A 287 -3.49 -18.53 -14.64
N HIS A 288 -3.51 -18.19 -13.35
CA HIS A 288 -4.62 -17.51 -12.68
C HIS A 288 -4.11 -16.17 -12.14
N CYS A 289 -4.64 -15.07 -12.67
CA CYS A 289 -4.35 -13.71 -12.21
C CYS A 289 -5.53 -13.26 -11.36
N LEU A 290 -5.35 -13.09 -10.05
CA LEU A 290 -6.43 -12.90 -9.09
C LEU A 290 -6.26 -11.58 -8.31
N ASP A 291 -7.35 -10.83 -8.12
CA ASP A 291 -7.44 -9.61 -7.31
C ASP A 291 -8.62 -9.80 -6.34
N ALA A 292 -8.32 -9.96 -5.03
CA ALA A 292 -9.32 -10.29 -4.03
C ALA A 292 -10.22 -9.09 -3.66
N LYS A 293 -11.54 -9.26 -3.79
CA LYS A 293 -12.49 -8.19 -3.44
C LYS A 293 -12.47 -7.92 -1.94
N LYS A 294 -12.25 -6.64 -1.58
CA LYS A 294 -12.34 -6.12 -0.21
C LYS A 294 -11.49 -6.95 0.77
N PHE A 295 -10.33 -7.44 0.32
CA PHE A 295 -9.46 -8.35 1.04
C PHE A 295 -9.17 -7.90 2.48
N ASP A 296 -8.79 -6.62 2.65
CA ASP A 296 -8.54 -6.00 3.96
C ASP A 296 -9.65 -6.31 4.99
N ALA A 297 -10.91 -6.30 4.60
CA ALA A 297 -12.05 -6.51 5.51
C ALA A 297 -12.40 -7.99 5.72
N ASN A 298 -12.04 -8.87 4.79
CA ASN A 298 -12.33 -10.30 4.85
C ASN A 298 -11.28 -11.10 5.64
N ILE A 299 -10.13 -10.51 5.96
CA ILE A 299 -9.10 -11.13 6.81
C ILE A 299 -9.65 -11.35 8.23
N ASN A 300 -9.55 -12.59 8.72
CA ASN A 300 -9.85 -12.97 10.11
C ASN A 300 -8.60 -12.90 10.99
N GLY A 301 -8.79 -12.83 12.32
CA GLY A 301 -7.68 -12.70 13.27
C GLY A 301 -6.67 -13.85 13.19
N TRP A 302 -7.15 -15.08 13.02
CA TRP A 302 -6.28 -16.26 12.91
C TRP A 302 -5.35 -16.22 11.69
N MET A 303 -5.78 -15.62 10.58
CA MET A 303 -4.95 -15.47 9.37
C MET A 303 -3.74 -14.58 9.65
N VAL A 304 -3.98 -13.46 10.34
CA VAL A 304 -2.90 -12.55 10.76
C VAL A 304 -1.95 -13.24 11.73
N ARG A 305 -2.47 -14.04 12.68
CA ARG A 305 -1.63 -14.80 13.60
C ARG A 305 -0.74 -15.82 12.89
N MET A 306 -1.27 -16.53 11.89
CA MET A 306 -0.48 -17.46 11.08
C MET A 306 0.63 -16.72 10.32
N ALA A 307 0.31 -15.60 9.68
CA ALA A 307 1.32 -14.80 8.98
C ALA A 307 2.37 -14.20 9.94
N ILE A 308 1.98 -13.78 11.15
CA ILE A 308 2.91 -13.36 12.20
C ILE A 308 3.83 -14.52 12.61
N ASP A 309 3.28 -15.74 12.75
CA ASP A 309 4.09 -16.93 13.06
C ASP A 309 5.14 -17.22 11.98
N VAL A 310 4.78 -17.07 10.70
CA VAL A 310 5.73 -17.20 9.59
C VAL A 310 6.86 -16.17 9.71
N ILE A 311 6.54 -14.88 9.90
CA ILE A 311 7.59 -13.84 9.93
C ILE A 311 8.43 -13.89 11.19
N ARG A 312 7.87 -14.25 12.35
CA ARG A 312 8.64 -14.30 13.60
C ARG A 312 9.68 -15.41 13.57
N ARG A 313 9.41 -16.51 12.86
CA ARG A 313 10.34 -17.64 12.70
C ARG A 313 11.57 -17.32 11.86
N GLN A 314 11.56 -16.19 11.16
CA GLN A 314 12.71 -15.69 10.38
C GLN A 314 13.74 -14.95 11.22
N PHE A 315 13.41 -14.67 12.49
CA PHE A 315 14.35 -14.12 13.44
C PHE A 315 14.96 -15.22 14.32
N LEU A 316 16.23 -15.05 14.69
CA LEU A 316 16.88 -15.84 15.73
C LEU A 316 16.07 -15.73 17.01
N ASN A 317 15.67 -16.89 17.57
CA ASN A 317 14.85 -16.98 18.77
C ASN A 317 13.52 -16.20 18.67
N GLY A 318 13.05 -15.86 17.47
CA GLY A 318 11.85 -15.03 17.32
C GLY A 318 10.56 -15.70 17.83
N ALA A 319 10.59 -17.03 18.01
CA ALA A 319 9.53 -17.81 18.64
C ALA A 319 9.58 -17.81 20.19
N ASP A 320 10.62 -17.23 20.79
CA ASP A 320 10.75 -17.17 22.25
C ASP A 320 9.70 -16.24 22.87
N ALA A 321 9.23 -16.62 24.05
CA ALA A 321 8.20 -15.89 24.79
C ALA A 321 8.59 -14.45 25.13
N GLN A 322 9.90 -14.13 25.18
CA GLN A 322 10.38 -12.77 25.40
C GLN A 322 9.91 -11.77 24.32
N TYR A 323 9.58 -12.25 23.12
CA TYR A 323 9.12 -11.41 22.00
C TYR A 323 7.60 -11.44 21.81
N ASP A 324 6.85 -12.22 22.61
CA ASP A 324 5.40 -12.35 22.43
C ASP A 324 4.68 -11.01 22.56
N ALA A 325 5.06 -10.18 23.55
CA ALA A 325 4.48 -8.85 23.71
C ALA A 325 4.66 -7.96 22.46
N TYR A 326 5.81 -8.07 21.77
CA TYR A 326 6.04 -7.36 20.51
C TYR A 326 5.12 -7.87 19.40
N TRP A 327 4.98 -9.18 19.26
CA TRP A 327 4.12 -9.77 18.22
C TRP A 327 2.63 -9.55 18.50
N ASP A 328 2.22 -9.49 19.77
CA ASP A 328 0.89 -9.07 20.18
C ASP A 328 0.65 -7.59 19.87
N PHE A 329 1.65 -6.72 20.05
CA PHE A 329 1.57 -5.33 19.60
C PHE A 329 1.38 -5.20 18.08
N VAL A 330 2.09 -6.01 17.28
CA VAL A 330 1.91 -6.09 15.83
C VAL A 330 0.49 -6.56 15.49
N TYR A 331 0.01 -7.62 16.15
CA TYR A 331 -1.34 -8.15 15.96
C TYR A 331 -2.41 -7.12 16.30
N ASP A 332 -2.31 -6.45 17.45
CA ASP A 332 -3.25 -5.42 17.87
C ASP A 332 -3.23 -4.22 16.95
N GLY A 333 -2.05 -3.81 16.48
CA GLY A 333 -1.89 -2.74 15.50
C GLY A 333 -2.54 -3.04 14.15
N MET A 334 -2.65 -4.33 13.79
CA MET A 334 -3.24 -4.81 12.55
C MET A 334 -4.75 -5.08 12.65
N VAL A 335 -5.15 -5.88 13.64
CA VAL A 335 -6.50 -6.44 13.78
C VAL A 335 -7.32 -5.67 14.80
N GLN A 336 -6.73 -5.31 15.94
CA GLN A 336 -7.43 -4.66 17.05
C GLN A 336 -7.23 -3.15 17.14
N THR A 337 -7.02 -2.50 15.99
CA THR A 337 -6.69 -1.08 15.93
C THR A 337 -7.84 -0.22 16.43
N THR A 338 -7.54 0.77 17.28
CA THR A 338 -8.49 1.84 17.59
C THR A 338 -8.47 2.86 16.44
N LEU A 339 -9.60 2.99 15.77
CA LEU A 339 -9.81 3.90 14.67
C LEU A 339 -10.34 5.24 15.21
N TYR A 340 -9.81 6.35 14.72
CA TYR A 340 -10.18 7.70 15.12
C TYR A 340 -10.82 8.44 13.95
N ARG A 341 -12.06 8.89 14.13
CA ARG A 341 -12.75 9.77 13.21
C ARG A 341 -12.51 11.23 13.61
N ASP A 342 -12.42 12.10 12.60
CA ASP A 342 -11.99 13.49 12.78
C ASP A 342 -12.83 14.31 13.77
N ASP A 343 -14.08 13.92 14.04
CA ASP A 343 -14.97 14.54 15.03
C ASP A 343 -14.78 14.01 16.47
N GLY A 344 -13.82 13.12 16.69
CA GLY A 344 -13.49 12.57 18.01
C GLY A 344 -14.14 11.23 18.34
N LEU A 345 -14.90 10.63 17.43
CA LEU A 345 -15.42 9.26 17.63
C LEU A 345 -14.27 8.24 17.50
N CYS A 346 -14.08 7.39 18.51
CA CYS A 346 -13.16 6.25 18.44
C CYS A 346 -13.89 4.91 18.48
N PHE A 347 -13.39 3.95 17.71
CA PHE A 347 -13.92 2.60 17.68
C PHE A 347 -12.79 1.59 17.50
N ARG A 348 -12.82 0.51 18.27
CA ARG A 348 -11.90 -0.61 18.13
C ARG A 348 -12.57 -1.66 17.26
N LYS A 349 -11.91 -2.02 16.16
CA LYS A 349 -12.30 -3.15 15.31
C LYS A 349 -11.66 -4.45 15.84
N TYR A 350 -12.19 -5.60 15.44
CA TYR A 350 -11.67 -6.92 15.85
C TYR A 350 -11.41 -7.87 14.67
N VAL A 351 -11.68 -7.41 13.46
CA VAL A 351 -11.50 -8.16 12.21
C VAL A 351 -10.90 -7.24 11.15
N GLY A 352 -10.47 -7.86 10.06
CA GLY A 352 -9.80 -7.20 8.96
C GLY A 352 -8.42 -6.66 9.34
N SER A 353 -7.66 -6.26 8.34
CA SER A 353 -6.34 -5.68 8.48
C SER A 353 -6.40 -4.16 8.59
N ASN A 354 -5.27 -3.56 8.99
CA ASN A 354 -5.07 -2.12 8.99
C ASN A 354 -4.23 -1.74 7.76
N SER A 355 -4.87 -1.19 6.73
CA SER A 355 -4.23 -0.90 5.44
C SER A 355 -3.05 0.08 5.48
N GLY A 356 -2.89 0.85 6.57
CA GLY A 356 -1.71 1.70 6.76
C GLY A 356 -0.68 1.15 7.75
N HIS A 357 -0.90 -0.06 8.28
CA HIS A 357 0.09 -0.73 9.12
C HIS A 357 1.34 -1.06 8.30
N PRO A 358 2.57 -0.83 8.81
CA PRO A 358 3.79 -1.04 8.01
C PRO A 358 3.92 -2.46 7.47
N LEU A 359 3.60 -3.47 8.28
CA LEU A 359 3.64 -4.88 7.87
C LEU A 359 2.44 -5.34 7.01
N ASN A 360 1.50 -4.46 6.63
CA ASN A 360 0.23 -4.87 6.00
C ASN A 360 0.45 -5.66 4.71
N SER A 361 1.21 -5.11 3.76
CA SER A 361 1.43 -5.77 2.47
C SER A 361 2.16 -7.11 2.63
N LEU A 362 3.13 -7.20 3.54
CA LEU A 362 3.87 -8.44 3.78
C LEU A 362 2.96 -9.52 4.40
N LEU A 363 2.27 -9.21 5.49
CA LEU A 363 1.40 -10.16 6.17
C LEU A 363 0.26 -10.62 5.26
N GLN A 364 -0.32 -9.71 4.47
CA GLN A 364 -1.34 -10.06 3.49
C GLN A 364 -0.82 -10.96 2.38
N SER A 365 0.38 -10.72 1.86
CA SER A 365 1.00 -11.60 0.87
C SER A 365 1.14 -13.03 1.42
N ILE A 366 1.63 -13.17 2.66
CA ILE A 366 1.75 -14.48 3.32
C ILE A 366 0.38 -15.15 3.49
N ILE A 367 -0.66 -14.41 3.91
CA ILE A 367 -2.02 -14.92 3.99
C ILE A 367 -2.50 -15.43 2.63
N THR A 368 -2.28 -14.64 1.57
CA THR A 368 -2.65 -14.99 0.20
C THR A 368 -1.95 -16.26 -0.29
N LEU A 369 -0.65 -16.41 0.00
CA LEU A 369 0.09 -17.65 -0.32
C LEU A 369 -0.51 -18.86 0.40
N ILE A 370 -0.75 -18.76 1.71
CA ILE A 370 -1.31 -19.87 2.51
C ILE A 370 -2.68 -20.27 1.95
N ILE A 371 -3.54 -19.29 1.66
CA ILE A 371 -4.88 -19.54 1.15
C ILE A 371 -4.86 -20.13 -0.26
N ALA A 372 -3.98 -19.64 -1.14
CA ALA A 372 -3.85 -20.16 -2.49
C ALA A 372 -3.41 -21.63 -2.49
N TYR A 373 -2.35 -21.97 -1.74
CA TYR A 373 -1.91 -23.37 -1.64
C TYR A 373 -2.96 -24.26 -0.97
N ALA A 374 -3.63 -23.79 0.09
CA ALA A 374 -4.69 -24.55 0.74
C ALA A 374 -5.87 -24.82 -0.20
N ALA A 375 -6.26 -23.82 -1.01
CA ALA A 375 -7.33 -23.98 -2.00
C ALA A 375 -6.93 -24.96 -3.12
N MET A 376 -5.68 -24.95 -3.57
CA MET A 376 -5.18 -25.93 -4.53
C MET A 376 -5.19 -27.35 -3.99
N LEU A 377 -4.83 -27.56 -2.72
CA LEU A 377 -4.93 -28.87 -2.07
C LEU A 377 -6.39 -29.35 -1.97
N LEU A 378 -7.31 -28.47 -1.55
CA LEU A 378 -8.74 -28.80 -1.46
C LEU A 378 -9.37 -29.17 -2.81
N LEU A 379 -8.86 -28.61 -3.91
CA LEU A 379 -9.30 -28.97 -5.27
C LEU A 379 -8.72 -30.28 -5.79
N ASN A 380 -7.66 -30.79 -5.16
CA ASN A 380 -6.93 -31.98 -5.60
C ASN A 380 -6.80 -33.00 -4.45
N PRO A 381 -7.92 -33.46 -3.85
CA PRO A 381 -7.89 -34.31 -2.65
C PRO A 381 -7.29 -35.71 -2.89
N ASP A 382 -7.23 -36.14 -4.16
CA ASP A 382 -6.69 -37.45 -4.55
C ASP A 382 -5.17 -37.42 -4.80
N LEU A 383 -4.54 -36.24 -4.74
CA LEU A 383 -3.10 -36.08 -4.95
C LEU A 383 -2.37 -35.81 -3.63
N PRO A 384 -1.16 -36.36 -3.46
CA PRO A 384 -0.29 -35.97 -2.35
C PRO A 384 0.06 -34.47 -2.40
N PRO A 385 0.22 -33.79 -1.24
CA PRO A 385 0.52 -32.36 -1.21
C PRO A 385 1.80 -31.98 -1.97
N GLU A 386 2.84 -32.80 -1.87
CA GLU A 386 4.11 -32.62 -2.57
C GLU A 386 3.95 -32.64 -4.10
N GLU A 387 3.02 -33.44 -4.62
CA GLU A 387 2.71 -33.48 -6.04
C GLU A 387 2.05 -32.16 -6.45
N VAL A 388 1.02 -31.71 -5.72
CA VAL A 388 0.36 -30.42 -5.97
C VAL A 388 1.36 -29.26 -5.93
N PHE A 389 2.21 -29.20 -4.91
CA PHE A 389 3.21 -28.14 -4.77
C PHE A 389 4.27 -28.16 -5.89
N SER A 390 4.62 -29.34 -6.42
CA SER A 390 5.58 -29.43 -7.53
C SER A 390 5.06 -28.88 -8.86
N HIS A 391 3.73 -28.83 -9.00
CA HIS A 391 3.04 -28.34 -10.20
C HIS A 391 2.59 -26.88 -10.09
N VAL A 392 2.55 -26.31 -8.89
CA VAL A 392 1.96 -25.00 -8.61
C VAL A 392 3.01 -24.03 -8.10
N TRP A 393 3.01 -22.81 -8.65
CA TRP A 393 3.77 -21.69 -8.10
C TRP A 393 2.86 -20.49 -7.89
N VAL A 394 2.84 -19.95 -6.66
CA VAL A 394 2.07 -18.76 -6.30
C VAL A 394 3.03 -17.62 -5.99
N GLU A 395 2.77 -16.43 -6.55
CA GLU A 395 3.42 -15.18 -6.14
C GLU A 395 2.35 -14.14 -5.76
N SER A 396 2.58 -13.36 -4.71
CA SER A 396 1.58 -12.45 -4.16
C SER A 396 2.15 -11.10 -3.75
N LEU A 397 1.33 -10.05 -3.85
CA LEU A 397 1.56 -8.76 -3.22
C LEU A 397 0.24 -8.26 -2.64
N GLY A 398 0.02 -8.56 -1.36
CA GLY A 398 -1.23 -8.25 -0.68
C GLY A 398 -2.39 -9.07 -1.24
N ASP A 399 -3.39 -8.38 -1.79
CA ASP A 399 -4.61 -8.94 -2.37
C ASP A 399 -4.49 -9.34 -3.85
N ASP A 400 -3.42 -8.89 -4.53
CA ASP A 400 -3.08 -9.30 -5.89
C ASP A 400 -2.19 -10.57 -5.84
N ASN A 401 -2.54 -11.60 -6.61
CA ASN A 401 -1.69 -12.78 -6.78
C ASN A 401 -1.74 -13.37 -8.20
N ILE A 402 -0.69 -14.11 -8.52
CA ILE A 402 -0.61 -14.95 -9.72
C ILE A 402 -0.32 -16.39 -9.32
N ILE A 403 -1.00 -17.34 -9.95
CA ILE A 403 -0.76 -18.77 -9.81
C ILE A 403 -0.37 -19.33 -11.16
N GLY A 404 0.82 -19.91 -11.27
CA GLY A 404 1.24 -20.72 -12.40
C GLY A 404 0.99 -22.19 -12.11
N ILE A 405 0.44 -22.92 -13.08
CA ILE A 405 0.27 -24.38 -13.04
C ILE A 405 1.00 -24.99 -14.23
N ARG A 406 1.87 -25.97 -13.97
CA ARG A 406 2.56 -26.79 -14.98
C ARG A 406 1.87 -28.12 -15.07
N ASP A 407 1.80 -28.69 -16.27
CA ASP A 407 1.05 -29.91 -16.54
C ASP A 407 -0.41 -29.74 -16.06
N SER A 408 -1.07 -28.64 -16.41
CA SER A 408 -2.41 -28.31 -15.91
C SER A 408 -3.49 -29.37 -16.16
N HIS A 409 -3.24 -30.31 -17.07
CA HIS A 409 -4.07 -31.50 -17.25
C HIS A 409 -4.08 -32.46 -16.03
N LYS A 410 -3.09 -32.35 -15.12
CA LYS A 410 -2.97 -33.15 -13.89
C LYS A 410 -3.55 -32.46 -12.65
N ILE A 411 -3.66 -31.13 -12.68
CA ILE A 411 -4.05 -30.32 -11.52
C ILE A 411 -5.40 -29.65 -11.79
N CYS A 412 -6.39 -30.00 -10.99
CA CYS A 412 -7.66 -29.30 -10.95
C CYS A 412 -7.44 -27.88 -10.39
N SER A 413 -7.92 -26.87 -11.13
CA SER A 413 -7.95 -25.48 -10.66
C SER A 413 -9.29 -24.79 -10.91
N ASP A 414 -10.28 -25.54 -11.38
CA ASP A 414 -11.64 -25.06 -11.58
C ASP A 414 -12.32 -24.91 -10.21
N GLY A 415 -12.95 -23.76 -9.97
CA GLY A 415 -13.59 -23.45 -8.69
C GLY A 415 -12.65 -22.93 -7.60
N LEU A 416 -11.43 -22.53 -7.94
CA LEU A 416 -10.46 -21.94 -7.02
C LEU A 416 -11.04 -20.75 -6.22
N ASP A 417 -11.76 -19.86 -6.90
CA ASP A 417 -12.45 -18.72 -6.29
C ASP A 417 -13.55 -19.16 -5.30
N THR A 418 -14.26 -20.22 -5.65
CA THR A 418 -15.34 -20.80 -4.85
C THR A 418 -14.79 -21.43 -3.57
N VAL A 419 -13.74 -22.25 -3.68
CA VAL A 419 -13.06 -22.87 -2.53
C VAL A 419 -12.49 -21.80 -1.60
N ALA A 420 -11.79 -20.80 -2.16
CA ALA A 420 -11.22 -19.72 -1.38
C ALA A 420 -12.27 -18.93 -0.59
N ASN A 421 -13.44 -18.69 -1.20
CA ASN A 421 -14.54 -18.00 -0.55
C ASN A 421 -15.23 -18.86 0.52
N ILE A 422 -15.55 -20.12 0.21
CA ILE A 422 -16.26 -21.02 1.14
C ILE A 422 -15.45 -21.29 2.40
N TYR A 423 -14.16 -21.61 2.26
CA TYR A 423 -13.32 -22.01 3.39
C TYR A 423 -12.64 -20.84 4.10
N PHE A 424 -12.33 -19.77 3.36
CA PHE A 424 -11.49 -18.69 3.87
C PHE A 424 -12.08 -17.30 3.67
N ARG A 425 -13.29 -17.17 3.13
CA ARG A 425 -13.98 -15.88 2.91
C ARG A 425 -13.23 -14.94 1.96
N ILE A 426 -12.34 -15.47 1.14
CA ILE A 426 -11.60 -14.68 0.15
C ILE A 426 -12.31 -14.75 -1.19
N ASP A 427 -12.82 -13.60 -1.64
CA ASP A 427 -13.56 -13.51 -2.90
C ASP A 427 -12.64 -13.16 -4.07
N TRP A 428 -12.26 -14.19 -4.83
CA TRP A 428 -11.54 -14.07 -6.09
C TRP A 428 -12.45 -14.04 -7.33
N SER A 429 -13.78 -13.98 -7.20
CA SER A 429 -14.72 -13.92 -8.34
C SER A 429 -14.82 -12.53 -9.01
N GLY A 430 -13.79 -11.70 -8.88
CA GLY A 430 -13.78 -10.33 -9.39
C GLY A 430 -13.65 -10.24 -10.89
N LYS A 431 -14.18 -9.15 -11.49
CA LYS A 431 -14.00 -8.84 -12.93
C LYS A 431 -12.52 -8.73 -13.35
N LYS A 432 -11.62 -8.54 -12.39
CA LYS A 432 -10.18 -8.48 -12.60
C LYS A 432 -9.47 -9.81 -12.38
N SER A 433 -10.17 -10.78 -11.82
CA SER A 433 -9.66 -12.13 -11.66
C SER A 433 -10.01 -12.94 -12.89
N PHE A 434 -9.02 -13.59 -13.49
CA PHE A 434 -9.22 -14.40 -14.69
C PHE A 434 -8.13 -15.46 -14.82
N SER A 435 -8.39 -16.45 -15.66
CA SER A 435 -7.42 -17.47 -16.03
C SER A 435 -7.04 -17.31 -17.51
N THR A 436 -5.78 -17.61 -17.83
CA THR A 436 -5.28 -17.60 -19.21
C THR A 436 -4.27 -18.73 -19.42
N ASP A 437 -4.20 -19.25 -20.64
CA ASP A 437 -3.12 -20.12 -21.13
C ASP A 437 -2.04 -19.33 -21.88
N ARG A 438 -2.28 -18.03 -22.09
CA ARG A 438 -1.38 -17.14 -22.82
C ARG A 438 -0.42 -16.47 -21.85
N PHE A 439 0.85 -16.78 -22.02
CA PHE A 439 1.90 -16.20 -21.18
C PHE A 439 2.12 -14.69 -21.44
N LEU A 440 2.22 -14.29 -22.71
CA LEU A 440 2.37 -12.90 -23.14
C LEU A 440 1.29 -12.53 -24.17
N GLY A 441 0.80 -11.30 -24.10
CA GLY A 441 -0.35 -10.87 -24.90
C GLY A 441 -0.25 -9.44 -25.40
N ASP A 442 -0.71 -9.19 -26.63
CA ASP A 442 -0.80 -7.83 -27.20
C ASP A 442 -2.17 -7.16 -26.95
N LYS A 443 -3.18 -7.91 -26.45
CA LYS A 443 -4.58 -7.44 -26.32
C LYS A 443 -5.21 -7.76 -24.95
N PHE A 444 -4.45 -7.62 -23.86
CA PHE A 444 -4.88 -7.88 -22.47
C PHE A 444 -5.36 -9.31 -22.21
N ASP A 445 -4.80 -10.26 -22.95
CA ASP A 445 -5.13 -11.68 -22.90
C ASP A 445 -4.00 -12.53 -22.31
N GLY A 446 -2.86 -11.91 -22.01
CA GLY A 446 -1.72 -12.55 -21.34
C GLY A 446 -1.78 -12.47 -19.82
N VAL A 447 -0.70 -12.93 -19.19
CA VAL A 447 -0.48 -12.79 -17.74
C VAL A 447 -0.60 -11.33 -17.31
N GLN A 448 -1.27 -11.12 -16.18
CA GLN A 448 -1.40 -9.85 -15.48
C GLN A 448 -0.89 -9.98 -14.04
N PHE A 449 -0.24 -8.91 -13.56
CA PHE A 449 0.05 -8.73 -12.14
C PHE A 449 0.11 -7.24 -11.82
N LEU A 450 -0.46 -6.79 -10.69
CA LEU A 450 -0.50 -5.37 -10.27
C LEU A 450 -1.09 -4.40 -11.30
N GLY A 451 -2.08 -4.85 -12.07
CA GLY A 451 -2.69 -4.06 -13.15
C GLY A 451 -1.79 -3.88 -14.37
N LYS A 452 -0.72 -4.67 -14.51
CA LYS A 452 0.17 -4.69 -15.67
C LYS A 452 0.03 -5.97 -16.44
N TYR A 453 -0.10 -5.82 -17.75
CA TYR A 453 0.06 -6.89 -18.73
C TYR A 453 1.45 -6.81 -19.34
N PHE A 454 1.87 -7.89 -19.98
CA PHE A 454 3.22 -8.00 -20.54
C PHE A 454 3.18 -8.44 -22.00
N ARG A 455 4.01 -7.79 -22.82
CA ARG A 455 4.13 -8.10 -24.25
C ARG A 455 5.57 -8.08 -24.72
N LYS A 456 5.85 -8.75 -25.84
CA LYS A 456 7.15 -8.66 -26.50
C LYS A 456 7.25 -7.34 -27.27
N ALA A 457 8.34 -6.62 -27.04
CA ALA A 457 8.76 -5.51 -27.88
C ALA A 457 10.05 -5.87 -28.61
N THR A 458 10.15 -5.42 -29.85
CA THR A 458 11.41 -5.47 -30.62
C THR A 458 11.95 -4.05 -30.71
N MET A 459 13.17 -3.84 -30.23
CA MET A 459 13.93 -2.61 -30.40
C MET A 459 15.04 -2.83 -31.41
N LEU A 460 15.32 -1.82 -32.23
CA LEU A 460 16.54 -1.76 -33.03
C LEU A 460 17.61 -1.07 -32.18
N ASP A 461 18.69 -1.80 -31.87
CA ASP A 461 19.88 -1.22 -31.25
C ASP A 461 20.91 -0.93 -32.35
N GLY A 462 20.94 0.33 -32.80
CA GLY A 462 21.67 0.75 -34.00
C GLY A 462 21.11 0.12 -35.28
N ASP A 463 21.97 -0.10 -36.28
CA ASP A 463 21.59 -0.61 -37.60
C ASP A 463 21.57 -2.16 -37.70
N ALA A 464 21.92 -2.90 -36.64
CA ALA A 464 22.22 -4.33 -36.76
C ALA A 464 21.53 -5.27 -35.75
N TYR A 465 21.19 -4.83 -34.54
CA TYR A 465 20.68 -5.74 -33.50
C TYR A 465 19.20 -5.52 -33.22
N ARG A 466 18.42 -6.59 -33.37
CA ARG A 466 17.02 -6.65 -32.88
C ARG A 466 17.03 -7.22 -31.48
N LEU A 467 16.82 -6.37 -30.49
CA LEU A 467 16.64 -6.81 -29.12
C LEU A 467 15.15 -7.11 -28.91
N GLN A 468 14.83 -8.36 -28.58
CA GLN A 468 13.50 -8.73 -28.09
C GLN A 468 13.50 -8.62 -26.57
N ALA A 469 12.55 -7.90 -26.01
CA ALA A 469 12.39 -7.76 -24.57
C ALA A 469 10.92 -7.83 -24.18
N VAL A 470 10.65 -8.20 -22.94
CA VAL A 470 9.29 -8.12 -22.38
C VAL A 470 9.11 -6.77 -21.71
N ILE A 471 8.03 -6.06 -22.10
CA ILE A 471 7.70 -4.75 -21.57
C ILE A 471 6.32 -4.76 -20.91
N PRO A 472 6.14 -3.96 -19.84
CA PRO A 472 4.86 -3.85 -19.15
C PRO A 472 3.95 -2.85 -19.88
N PHE A 473 2.64 -3.04 -19.77
CA PHE A 473 1.66 -2.07 -20.23
C PHE A 473 0.36 -2.12 -19.42
N ARG A 474 -0.39 -1.01 -19.44
CA ARG A 474 -1.68 -0.87 -18.76
C ARG A 474 -2.81 -0.74 -19.77
N PRO A 475 -4.05 -1.17 -19.44
CA PRO A 475 -5.23 -0.83 -20.22
C PRO A 475 -5.39 0.67 -20.47
N ALA A 476 -5.77 1.02 -21.70
CA ALA A 476 -5.95 2.40 -22.14
C ALA A 476 -7.01 3.11 -21.31
N ARG A 477 -8.17 2.45 -21.11
CA ARG A 477 -9.28 2.92 -20.27
C ARG A 477 -8.84 3.37 -18.88
N GLU A 478 -8.06 2.55 -18.17
CA GLU A 478 -7.63 2.87 -16.81
C GLU A 478 -6.72 4.11 -16.79
N THR A 479 -5.84 4.23 -17.78
CA THR A 479 -4.92 5.37 -17.91
C THR A 479 -5.68 6.64 -18.25
N PHE A 480 -6.62 6.57 -19.20
CA PHE A 480 -7.46 7.67 -19.61
C PHE A 480 -8.33 8.18 -18.46
N LEU A 481 -9.10 7.32 -17.78
CA LEU A 481 -9.97 7.72 -16.66
C LEU A 481 -9.18 8.33 -15.49
N LYS A 482 -7.94 7.87 -15.25
CA LYS A 482 -7.05 8.45 -14.23
C LYS A 482 -6.59 9.86 -14.57
N LEU A 483 -6.53 10.23 -15.85
CA LEU A 483 -6.21 11.58 -16.32
C LEU A 483 -7.46 12.44 -16.44
N TYR A 484 -8.57 11.84 -16.89
CA TYR A 484 -9.85 12.51 -17.15
C TYR A 484 -10.38 13.24 -15.92
N PHE A 485 -10.24 12.68 -14.71
CA PHE A 485 -10.66 13.35 -13.50
C PHE A 485 -9.53 14.08 -12.77
N GLU A 486 -9.88 15.15 -12.06
CA GLU A 486 -8.99 15.82 -11.12
C GLU A 486 -8.46 14.86 -10.03
N PRO A 487 -7.25 15.11 -9.50
CA PRO A 487 -6.70 14.29 -8.42
C PRO A 487 -7.51 14.44 -7.13
N ASP A 488 -7.70 13.34 -6.40
CA ASP A 488 -8.49 13.29 -5.16
C ASP A 488 -7.97 14.23 -4.04
N ARG A 489 -6.65 14.34 -3.91
CA ARG A 489 -5.99 14.90 -2.70
C ARG A 489 -5.49 16.32 -2.85
N TYR A 490 -5.52 16.86 -4.07
CA TYR A 490 -4.92 18.14 -4.37
C TYR A 490 -5.91 18.95 -5.18
N ARG A 491 -6.12 20.20 -4.76
CA ARG A 491 -6.83 21.16 -5.58
C ARG A 491 -5.87 21.61 -6.66
N LEU A 492 -6.29 21.50 -7.91
CA LEU A 492 -5.52 22.03 -9.02
C LEU A 492 -5.43 23.56 -8.91
N PRO A 493 -4.35 24.18 -9.40
CA PRO A 493 -4.26 25.63 -9.49
C PRO A 493 -5.49 26.21 -10.22
N GLU A 494 -5.96 27.37 -9.75
CA GLU A 494 -7.03 28.11 -10.44
C GLU A 494 -6.49 28.81 -11.70
N ASP A 495 -5.21 29.18 -11.71
CA ASP A 495 -4.53 29.71 -12.89
C ASP A 495 -4.34 28.63 -13.95
N ASP A 496 -4.74 28.94 -15.18
CA ASP A 496 -4.75 27.99 -16.29
C ASP A 496 -3.36 27.52 -16.69
N GLN A 497 -2.34 28.38 -16.62
CA GLN A 497 -0.98 28.01 -17.01
C GLN A 497 -0.30 27.16 -15.93
N GLU A 498 -0.51 27.47 -14.66
CA GLU A 498 -0.05 26.62 -13.56
C GLU A 498 -0.78 25.26 -13.54
N ARG A 499 -2.09 25.25 -13.80
CA ARG A 499 -2.87 24.02 -13.96
C ARG A 499 -2.37 23.19 -15.15
N LEU A 500 -2.07 23.83 -16.27
CA LEU A 500 -1.54 23.18 -17.47
C LEU A 500 -0.20 22.50 -17.18
N LYS A 501 0.72 23.17 -16.48
CA LYS A 501 1.99 22.58 -16.03
C LYS A 501 1.75 21.35 -15.15
N TYR A 502 0.77 21.41 -14.24
CA TYR A 502 0.42 20.27 -13.40
C TYR A 502 -0.15 19.08 -14.20
N VAL A 503 -1.04 19.36 -15.15
CA VAL A 503 -1.59 18.35 -16.07
C VAL A 503 -0.50 17.73 -16.92
N TYR A 504 0.46 18.53 -17.41
CA TYR A 504 1.63 18.03 -18.12
C TYR A 504 2.45 17.05 -17.27
N MET A 505 2.77 17.40 -16.02
CA MET A 505 3.48 16.48 -15.12
C MET A 505 2.70 15.17 -14.93
N ARG A 506 1.39 15.24 -14.68
CA ARG A 506 0.55 14.03 -14.60
C ARG A 506 0.59 13.21 -15.87
N ALA A 507 0.46 13.87 -17.03
CA ALA A 507 0.48 13.21 -18.34
C ALA A 507 1.80 12.48 -18.59
N VAL A 508 2.94 13.11 -18.29
CA VAL A 508 4.26 12.47 -18.39
C VAL A 508 4.34 11.24 -17.48
N GLY A 509 3.91 11.34 -16.21
CA GLY A 509 3.93 10.20 -15.30
C GLY A 509 3.05 9.04 -15.76
N HIS A 510 1.87 9.34 -16.31
CA HIS A 510 1.00 8.32 -16.91
C HIS A 510 1.55 7.77 -18.23
N TRP A 511 2.29 8.56 -19.00
CA TRP A 511 2.98 8.10 -20.21
C TRP A 511 4.02 7.04 -19.85
N TYR A 512 4.87 7.27 -18.84
CA TYR A 512 5.85 6.26 -18.36
C TYR A 512 5.17 4.94 -18.03
N ASP A 513 4.00 5.00 -17.41
CA ASP A 513 3.30 3.85 -16.90
C ASP A 513 2.52 3.06 -17.99
N CYS A 514 2.16 3.71 -19.10
CA CYS A 514 1.36 3.12 -20.18
C CYS A 514 2.10 2.97 -21.53
N ALA A 515 3.33 3.45 -21.68
CA ALA A 515 4.03 3.51 -22.96
C ALA A 515 4.19 2.17 -23.68
N GLY A 516 4.10 1.04 -22.95
CA GLY A 516 4.07 -0.28 -23.56
C GLY A 516 2.81 -0.58 -24.37
N ASN A 517 1.71 0.14 -24.16
CA ASN A 517 0.48 0.08 -24.95
C ASN A 517 0.63 1.00 -26.18
N PRO A 518 0.74 0.46 -27.41
CA PRO A 518 1.05 1.28 -28.59
C PRO A 518 -0.01 2.35 -28.92
N GLU A 519 -1.29 2.01 -28.74
CA GLU A 519 -2.40 2.91 -29.05
C GLU A 519 -2.48 4.03 -28.03
N MET A 520 -2.45 3.69 -26.74
CA MET A 520 -2.46 4.68 -25.66
C MET A 520 -1.23 5.57 -25.70
N ARG A 521 -0.04 5.01 -25.98
CA ARG A 521 1.20 5.79 -26.17
C ARG A 521 1.03 6.81 -27.29
N LYS A 522 0.53 6.41 -28.47
CA LYS A 522 0.31 7.33 -29.61
C LYS A 522 -0.66 8.46 -29.28
N TRP A 523 -1.68 8.19 -28.46
CA TRP A 523 -2.60 9.22 -28.00
C TRP A 523 -1.92 10.19 -27.02
N MET A 524 -1.22 9.65 -26.02
CA MET A 524 -0.47 10.41 -25.01
C MET A 524 0.65 11.25 -25.61
N ASP A 525 1.35 10.72 -26.61
CA ASP A 525 2.40 11.46 -27.33
C ASP A 525 1.82 12.72 -27.98
N GLY A 526 0.70 12.59 -28.70
CA GLY A 526 0.04 13.75 -29.28
C GLY A 526 -0.59 14.68 -28.24
N PHE A 527 -0.98 14.15 -27.07
CA PHE A 527 -1.51 14.98 -25.98
C PHE A 527 -0.39 15.85 -25.39
N LEU A 528 0.78 15.27 -25.14
CA LEU A 528 1.96 16.00 -24.70
C LEU A 528 2.39 17.05 -25.75
N ASP A 529 2.42 16.69 -27.03
CA ASP A 529 2.68 17.65 -28.13
C ASP A 529 1.69 18.83 -28.06
N TRP A 530 0.39 18.55 -27.89
CA TRP A 530 -0.64 19.57 -27.81
C TRP A 530 -0.47 20.47 -26.57
N LEU A 531 -0.24 19.89 -25.38
CA LEU A 531 0.00 20.65 -24.15
C LEU A 531 1.20 21.61 -24.31
N GLU A 532 2.28 21.14 -24.93
CA GLU A 532 3.48 21.94 -25.18
C GLU A 532 3.19 23.13 -26.12
N THR A 533 2.26 22.99 -27.07
CA THR A 533 1.90 24.09 -28.01
C THR A 533 1.08 25.20 -27.36
N ILE A 534 0.30 24.89 -26.31
CA ILE A 534 -0.57 25.86 -25.63
C ILE A 534 0.02 26.39 -24.32
N MET A 535 1.16 25.85 -23.90
CA MET A 535 1.88 26.27 -22.70
C MET A 535 2.70 27.53 -22.96
N VAL A 536 2.62 28.48 -22.04
CA VAL A 536 3.47 29.66 -22.06
C VAL A 536 4.78 29.34 -21.33
N GLY A 537 5.88 29.27 -22.10
CA GLY A 537 7.21 28.97 -21.59
C GLY A 537 7.60 27.49 -21.73
N PRO A 538 8.78 27.11 -21.24
CA PRO A 538 9.25 25.73 -21.34
C PRO A 538 8.45 24.78 -20.43
N PRO A 539 8.31 23.50 -20.82
CA PRO A 539 7.70 22.49 -19.96
C PRO A 539 8.42 22.34 -18.61
N PRO A 540 7.71 21.96 -17.53
CA PRO A 540 8.32 21.69 -16.24
C PRO A 540 9.43 20.63 -16.32
N THR A 541 10.58 20.93 -15.73
CA THR A 541 11.73 20.01 -15.63
C THR A 541 11.83 19.31 -14.28
N GLU A 542 11.05 19.77 -13.29
CA GLU A 542 11.00 19.24 -11.93
C GLU A 542 9.61 18.77 -11.58
N TRP A 543 9.53 17.69 -10.82
CA TRP A 543 8.26 17.16 -10.33
C TRP A 543 7.71 18.04 -9.21
N ALA A 544 6.42 18.34 -9.25
CA ALA A 544 5.71 18.82 -8.07
C ALA A 544 5.92 17.82 -6.90
N PRO A 545 6.14 18.27 -5.66
CA PRO A 545 6.44 17.39 -4.52
C PRO A 545 5.45 16.22 -4.35
N GLU A 546 4.17 16.46 -4.62
CA GLU A 546 3.09 15.47 -4.57
C GLU A 546 3.11 14.43 -5.70
N ILE A 547 3.65 14.78 -6.87
CA ILE A 547 3.82 13.87 -8.01
C ILE A 547 5.14 13.12 -7.88
N LEU A 548 6.20 13.77 -7.38
CA LEU A 548 7.49 13.14 -7.11
C LEU A 548 7.34 11.89 -6.21
N GLN A 549 6.40 11.94 -5.26
CA GLN A 549 6.05 10.81 -4.41
C GLN A 549 5.57 9.57 -5.19
N TRP A 550 5.11 9.69 -6.43
CA TRP A 550 4.69 8.54 -7.24
C TRP A 550 5.89 7.72 -7.74
N PHE A 551 7.04 8.37 -7.94
CA PHE A 551 8.26 7.75 -8.44
C PHE A 551 9.21 7.33 -7.32
N THR A 552 9.19 8.02 -6.18
CA THR A 552 10.07 7.69 -5.05
C THR A 552 9.52 6.57 -4.15
N ARG A 553 8.23 6.25 -4.26
CA ARG A 553 7.61 5.12 -3.55
C ARG A 553 8.04 3.79 -4.18
N GLY A 554 8.99 3.11 -3.54
CA GLY A 554 9.35 1.72 -3.87
C GLY A 554 10.63 1.55 -4.70
N HIS A 555 11.30 2.64 -5.06
CA HIS A 555 12.51 2.61 -5.89
C HIS A 555 13.72 3.07 -5.07
N ARG A 556 14.13 2.26 -4.09
CA ARG A 556 15.33 2.53 -3.28
C ARG A 556 16.57 2.46 -4.17
N GLY A 557 17.31 3.58 -4.28
CA GLY A 557 18.59 3.62 -4.98
C GLY A 557 18.52 3.78 -6.51
N MET A 558 17.34 3.92 -7.11
CA MET A 558 17.21 4.17 -8.55
C MET A 558 17.03 5.67 -8.83
N GLU A 559 17.65 6.16 -9.91
CA GLU A 559 17.47 7.54 -10.35
C GLU A 559 16.02 7.75 -10.78
N VAL A 560 15.30 8.64 -10.10
CA VAL A 560 13.94 9.01 -10.49
C VAL A 560 14.00 9.65 -11.88
N PRO A 561 13.19 9.20 -12.86
CA PRO A 561 13.12 9.86 -14.15
C PRO A 561 12.85 11.35 -13.96
N LYS A 562 13.59 12.22 -14.65
CA LYS A 562 13.33 13.66 -14.59
C LYS A 562 11.92 13.94 -15.09
N CYS A 563 11.31 15.02 -14.57
CA CYS A 563 10.06 15.52 -15.11
C CYS A 563 10.35 16.05 -16.52
N GLY A 564 10.13 15.22 -17.52
CA GLY A 564 10.50 15.52 -18.88
C GLY A 564 10.17 14.34 -19.77
N ARG A 565 9.75 14.66 -21.00
CA ARG A 565 9.46 13.65 -22.00
C ARG A 565 10.75 12.94 -22.40
N ILE A 566 10.70 11.62 -22.47
CA ILE A 566 11.77 10.80 -23.05
C ILE A 566 11.26 10.15 -24.33
N SER A 567 12.18 9.76 -25.22
CA SER A 567 11.81 8.98 -26.39
C SER A 567 11.37 7.57 -25.97
N TYR A 568 10.55 6.93 -26.80
CA TYR A 568 10.15 5.54 -26.59
C TYR A 568 11.34 4.58 -26.47
N ASP A 569 12.41 4.80 -27.25
CA ASP A 569 13.62 3.99 -27.17
C ASP A 569 14.36 4.17 -25.84
N LYS A 570 14.40 5.39 -25.30
CA LYS A 570 14.93 5.65 -23.94
C LYS A 570 14.08 4.96 -22.88
N TRP A 571 12.76 4.95 -23.06
CA TRP A 571 11.84 4.26 -22.15
C TRP A 571 12.03 2.74 -22.20
N ILE A 572 12.14 2.13 -23.40
CA ILE A 572 12.45 0.70 -23.53
C ILE A 572 13.77 0.41 -22.81
N ARG A 573 14.82 1.19 -23.09
CA ARG A 573 16.13 1.07 -22.43
C ARG A 573 16.03 1.11 -20.91
N LEU A 574 15.21 2.01 -20.35
CA LEU A 574 14.94 2.07 -18.91
C LEU A 574 14.24 0.81 -18.38
N VAL A 575 13.34 0.22 -19.16
CA VAL A 575 12.63 -1.02 -18.79
C VAL A 575 13.54 -2.24 -18.80
N ILE A 576 14.44 -2.33 -19.79
CA ILE A 576 15.18 -3.58 -20.07
C ILE A 576 16.60 -3.60 -19.49
N MET A 577 17.26 -2.45 -19.36
CA MET A 577 18.67 -2.40 -18.99
C MET A 577 18.81 -2.34 -17.45
N PRO A 578 19.60 -3.23 -16.84
CA PRO A 578 19.82 -3.29 -15.40
C PRO A 578 20.23 -1.97 -14.75
#